data_AF-A0A661GCX9-F1
#
_entry.id   AF-A0A661GCX9-F1
#
_cell.length_a   1.000
_cell.length_b   1.000
_cell.length_c   1.000
_cell.angle_alpha   90.00
_cell.angle_beta   90.00
_cell.angle_gamma   90.00
#
_symmetry.space_group_name_H-M   'P 1'
#
loop_
_entity.id
_entity.type
_entity.pdbx_description
1 polymer ?
#
loop_
_entity_poly.entity_id
_entity_poly.type
_entity_poly.pdbx_seq_one_letter_code
_entity_poly.pdbx_strand_id
1 'polypeptide(L)'
;MKENVLDVLMYLFETYVDAEAQPEPDQHELRDELARAGFGDSEIDRALDWLDGLTDNQQKLVHTPNTGHGIRIYDDSEMQRLDSGCRGFITYLEQIGILSPPQREILIDRLLALESPDIDVEQIKWVVLMVLFSQPGQELAYARMEDLVFDESDTAIH
;
A
#
# COMPACT_ATOMS: atom_id res chain seq x y z
N MET A 1 -6.97 -12.13 18.08
CA MET A 1 -7.06 -11.44 16.78
C MET A 1 -6.59 -12.46 15.74
N LYS A 2 -7.26 -12.63 14.60
CA LYS A 2 -6.64 -13.35 13.49
C LYS A 2 -5.75 -12.33 12.81
N GLU A 3 -4.45 -12.54 12.82
CA GLU A 3 -3.50 -11.70 12.10
C GLU A 3 -3.86 -11.74 10.62
N ASN A 4 -3.92 -10.57 10.00
CA ASN A 4 -4.19 -10.41 8.58
C ASN A 4 -2.88 -10.16 7.82
N VAL A 5 -2.88 -10.41 6.51
CA VAL A 5 -1.75 -10.11 5.61
C VAL A 5 -1.30 -8.65 5.77
N LEU A 6 -2.24 -7.74 6.01
CA LEU A 6 -1.94 -6.34 6.27
C LEU A 6 -1.10 -6.13 7.55
N ASP A 7 -1.35 -6.88 8.62
CA ASP A 7 -0.58 -6.75 9.88
C ASP A 7 0.89 -7.14 9.64
N VAL A 8 1.10 -8.19 8.82
CA VAL A 8 2.44 -8.63 8.38
C VAL A 8 3.12 -7.52 7.57
N LEU A 9 2.42 -6.94 6.60
CA LEU A 9 2.96 -5.87 5.76
C LEU A 9 3.26 -4.60 6.57
N MET A 10 2.40 -4.24 7.53
CA MET A 10 2.60 -3.09 8.41
C MET A 10 3.81 -3.29 9.31
N TYR A 11 3.97 -4.48 9.90
CA TYR A 11 5.17 -4.81 10.68
C TYR A 11 6.45 -4.69 9.84
N LEU A 12 6.44 -5.22 8.61
CA LEU A 12 7.57 -5.09 7.70
C LEU A 12 7.86 -3.62 7.40
N PHE A 13 6.82 -2.86 7.08
CA PHE A 13 6.96 -1.45 6.77
C PHE A 13 7.56 -0.67 7.94
N GLU A 14 7.01 -0.81 9.15
CA GLU A 14 7.54 -0.15 10.36
C GLU A 14 8.98 -0.58 10.67
N THR A 15 9.33 -1.83 10.39
CA THR A 15 10.68 -2.37 10.66
C THR A 15 11.71 -1.83 9.67
N TYR A 16 11.33 -1.63 8.40
CA TYR A 16 12.27 -1.32 7.33
C TYR A 16 12.17 0.11 6.77
N VAL A 17 11.13 0.89 7.11
CA VAL A 17 10.97 2.27 6.61
C VAL A 17 12.10 3.20 7.05
N ASP A 18 12.59 3.04 8.29
CA ASP A 18 13.69 3.84 8.87
C ASP A 18 15.08 3.19 8.66
N ALA A 19 15.14 2.05 8.01
CA ALA A 19 16.38 1.30 7.82
C ALA A 19 17.21 1.88 6.65
N GLU A 20 17.58 3.16 6.72
CA GLU A 20 18.33 3.91 5.69
C GLU A 20 19.72 3.33 5.32
N ALA A 21 20.13 2.18 5.88
CA ALA A 21 21.48 1.64 5.72
C ALA A 21 21.60 0.11 5.75
N GLN A 22 20.51 -0.66 5.73
CA GLN A 22 20.60 -2.12 5.72
C GLN A 22 20.52 -2.67 4.29
N PRO A 23 21.30 -3.72 3.96
CA PRO A 23 21.05 -4.46 2.73
C PRO A 23 19.61 -4.96 2.72
N GLU A 24 18.98 -4.94 1.55
CA GLU A 24 17.64 -5.50 1.37
C GLU A 24 17.66 -6.95 1.88
N PRO A 25 16.89 -7.27 2.94
CA PRO A 25 16.92 -8.58 3.57
C PRO A 25 16.46 -9.62 2.55
N ASP A 26 17.07 -10.80 2.58
CA ASP A 26 16.62 -11.85 1.68
C ASP A 26 15.24 -12.38 2.13
N GLN A 27 14.51 -13.02 1.20
CA GLN A 27 13.18 -13.53 1.48
C GLN A 27 13.17 -14.56 2.62
N HIS A 28 14.28 -15.28 2.85
CA HIS A 28 14.38 -16.28 3.91
C HIS A 28 14.54 -15.62 5.29
N GLU A 29 15.38 -14.58 5.39
CA GLU A 29 15.56 -13.76 6.57
C GLU A 29 14.26 -13.06 6.98
N LEU A 30 13.52 -12.51 6.02
CA LEU A 30 12.19 -11.92 6.25
C LEU A 30 11.22 -12.95 6.84
N ARG A 31 11.16 -14.17 6.28
CA ARG A 31 10.30 -15.23 6.82
C ARG A 31 10.65 -15.61 8.24
N ASP A 32 11.94 -15.82 8.52
CA ASP A 32 12.41 -16.20 9.84
C ASP A 32 12.16 -15.09 10.87
N GLU A 33 12.22 -13.82 10.45
CA GLU A 33 11.83 -12.71 11.28
C GLU A 33 10.33 -12.67 11.57
N LEU A 34 9.48 -12.77 10.55
CA LEU A 34 8.03 -12.72 10.73
C LEU A 34 7.52 -13.90 11.57
N ALA A 35 8.11 -15.09 11.38
CA ALA A 35 7.81 -16.25 12.22
C ALA A 35 8.21 -16.02 13.68
N ARG A 36 9.34 -15.34 13.93
CA ARG A 36 9.76 -14.94 15.29
C ARG A 36 8.86 -13.86 15.89
N ALA A 37 8.32 -12.95 15.07
CA ALA A 37 7.35 -11.95 15.48
C ALA A 37 5.98 -12.55 15.84
N GLY A 38 5.72 -13.80 15.43
CA GLY A 38 4.54 -14.57 15.80
C GLY A 38 3.54 -14.78 14.68
N PHE A 39 3.83 -14.28 13.47
CA PHE A 39 2.93 -14.41 12.33
C PHE A 39 2.80 -15.85 11.85
N GLY A 40 1.59 -16.21 11.39
CA GLY A 40 1.33 -17.52 10.79
C GLY A 40 2.01 -17.69 9.43
N ASP A 41 2.48 -18.91 9.14
CA ASP A 41 3.15 -19.23 7.86
C ASP A 41 2.31 -18.85 6.64
N SER A 42 0.98 -19.04 6.70
CA SER A 42 0.05 -18.68 5.63
C SER A 42 -0.10 -17.18 5.40
N GLU A 43 0.02 -16.38 6.45
CA GLU A 43 -0.04 -14.92 6.39
C GLU A 43 1.30 -14.38 5.85
N ILE A 44 2.41 -14.98 6.29
CA ILE A 44 3.76 -14.69 5.80
C ILE A 44 3.85 -14.96 4.29
N ASP A 45 3.46 -16.15 3.84
CA ASP A 45 3.46 -16.53 2.42
C ASP A 45 2.70 -15.50 1.58
N ARG A 46 1.47 -15.16 2.00
CA ARG A 46 0.62 -14.21 1.29
C ARG A 46 1.19 -12.79 1.27
N ALA A 47 1.84 -12.35 2.35
CA ALA A 47 2.47 -11.03 2.41
C ALA A 47 3.69 -10.95 1.47
N LEU A 48 4.49 -12.01 1.39
CA LEU A 48 5.62 -12.07 0.47
C LEU A 48 5.15 -12.10 -1.00
N ASP A 49 4.14 -12.92 -1.31
CA ASP A 49 3.51 -12.91 -2.64
C ASP A 49 2.93 -11.54 -3.01
N TRP A 50 2.38 -10.82 -2.02
CA TRP A 50 1.88 -9.46 -2.19
C TRP A 50 3.00 -8.47 -2.54
N LEU A 51 4.16 -8.57 -1.88
CA LEU A 51 5.35 -7.74 -2.13
C LEU A 51 5.95 -8.04 -3.51
N ASP A 52 6.01 -9.31 -3.92
CA ASP A 52 6.47 -9.70 -5.25
C ASP A 52 5.61 -9.03 -6.34
N GLY A 53 4.28 -9.07 -6.17
CA GLY A 53 3.37 -8.40 -7.08
C GLY A 53 3.45 -6.86 -7.05
N LEU A 54 3.87 -6.25 -5.94
CA LEU A 54 4.16 -4.81 -5.89
C LEU A 54 5.35 -4.47 -6.78
N THR A 55 6.45 -5.23 -6.66
CA THR A 55 7.67 -5.08 -7.46
C THR A 55 7.39 -5.26 -8.96
N ASP A 56 6.61 -6.27 -9.33
CA ASP A 56 6.22 -6.53 -10.73
C ASP A 56 5.43 -5.36 -11.34
N ASN A 57 4.53 -4.75 -10.58
CA ASN A 57 3.72 -3.64 -11.06
C ASN A 57 4.55 -2.36 -11.28
N GLN A 58 5.57 -2.12 -10.45
CA GLN A 58 6.48 -1.00 -10.66
C GLN A 58 7.24 -1.09 -11.98
N GLN A 59 7.72 -2.29 -12.33
CA GLN A 59 8.40 -2.50 -13.61
C GLN A 59 7.48 -2.17 -14.80
N LYS A 60 6.17 -2.42 -14.67
CA LYS A 60 5.17 -2.07 -15.69
C LYS A 60 4.89 -0.56 -15.75
N LEU A 61 4.95 0.17 -14.63
CA LEU A 61 4.74 1.62 -14.61
C LEU A 61 5.74 2.37 -15.49
N VAL A 62 7.00 1.95 -15.51
CA VAL A 62 8.07 2.57 -16.31
C VAL A 62 7.70 2.63 -17.81
N HIS A 63 6.82 1.74 -18.25
CA HIS A 63 6.40 1.62 -19.65
C HIS A 63 5.01 2.20 -19.95
N THR A 64 4.30 2.74 -18.96
CA THR A 64 2.91 3.18 -19.13
C THR A 64 2.86 4.69 -19.36
N PRO A 65 2.34 5.18 -20.50
CA PRO A 65 2.24 6.62 -20.75
C PRO A 65 1.25 7.25 -19.76
N ASN A 66 1.65 8.37 -19.15
CA ASN A 66 0.79 9.11 -18.23
C ASN A 66 -0.31 9.85 -19.02
N THR A 67 -1.46 9.19 -19.22
CA THR A 67 -2.65 9.81 -19.79
C THR A 67 -3.40 10.56 -18.69
N GLY A 68 -2.94 11.77 -18.37
CA GLY A 68 -3.35 12.54 -17.19
C GLY A 68 -4.81 13.03 -17.13
N HIS A 69 -5.72 12.57 -18.00
CA HIS A 69 -7.05 13.17 -18.16
C HIS A 69 -8.20 12.15 -18.37
N GLY A 70 -8.03 10.89 -17.98
CA GLY A 70 -9.10 9.88 -18.06
C GLY A 70 -9.95 9.81 -16.79
N ILE A 71 -11.27 9.64 -16.95
CA ILE A 71 -12.16 9.27 -15.83
C ILE A 71 -12.01 7.77 -15.59
N ARG A 72 -11.64 7.37 -14.37
CA ARG A 72 -11.63 5.94 -13.98
C ARG A 72 -13.07 5.47 -13.73
N ILE A 73 -13.40 4.32 -14.33
CA ILE A 73 -14.66 3.61 -14.09
C ILE A 73 -14.29 2.36 -13.31
N TYR A 74 -14.89 2.16 -12.13
CA TYR A 74 -14.69 0.95 -11.33
C TYR A 74 -15.63 -0.15 -11.82
N ASP A 75 -15.14 -1.38 -11.95
CA ASP A 75 -15.99 -2.53 -12.27
C ASP A 75 -16.69 -3.10 -11.04
N ASP A 76 -17.67 -4.00 -11.24
CA ASP A 76 -18.49 -4.54 -10.17
C ASP A 76 -17.67 -5.27 -9.09
N SER A 77 -16.56 -5.93 -9.46
CA SER A 77 -15.69 -6.62 -8.50
C SER A 77 -14.88 -5.65 -7.64
N GLU A 78 -14.41 -4.55 -8.24
CA GLU A 78 -13.77 -3.45 -7.53
C GLU A 78 -14.75 -2.78 -6.57
N MET A 79 -15.99 -2.52 -7.01
CA MET A 79 -17.01 -1.87 -6.19
C MET A 79 -17.49 -2.73 -5.01
N GLN A 80 -17.37 -4.05 -5.10
CA GLN A 80 -17.66 -4.96 -3.98
C GLN A 80 -16.59 -4.92 -2.90
N ARG A 81 -15.34 -4.63 -3.27
CA ARG A 81 -14.19 -4.60 -2.34
C ARG A 81 -13.84 -3.21 -1.86
N LEU A 82 -14.05 -2.20 -2.70
CA LEU A 82 -13.77 -0.79 -2.44
C LEU A 82 -15.10 -0.06 -2.39
N ASP A 83 -15.55 0.22 -1.17
CA ASP A 83 -16.78 0.96 -0.95
C ASP A 83 -16.69 2.41 -1.48
N SER A 84 -17.76 3.20 -1.31
CA SER A 84 -17.73 4.60 -1.74
C SER A 84 -16.71 5.45 -0.99
N GLY A 85 -16.43 5.15 0.29
CA GLY A 85 -15.46 5.89 1.11
C GLY A 85 -14.03 5.66 0.61
N CYS A 86 -13.67 4.39 0.40
CA CYS A 86 -12.40 3.95 -0.16
C CYS A 86 -12.13 4.60 -1.52
N ARG A 87 -13.10 4.50 -2.44
CA ARG A 87 -12.96 5.08 -3.79
C ARG A 87 -12.86 6.60 -3.75
N GLY A 88 -13.63 7.25 -2.87
CA GLY A 88 -13.56 8.70 -2.66
C GLY A 88 -12.18 9.14 -2.16
N PHE A 89 -11.59 8.40 -1.22
CA PHE A 89 -10.26 8.67 -0.70
C PHE A 89 -9.18 8.49 -1.77
N ILE A 90 -9.22 7.41 -2.55
CA ILE A 90 -8.31 7.18 -3.68
C ILE A 90 -8.39 8.34 -4.70
N THR A 91 -9.61 8.77 -5.05
CA THR A 91 -9.81 9.92 -5.94
C THR A 91 -9.28 11.21 -5.33
N TYR A 92 -9.44 11.43 -4.02
CA TYR A 92 -8.89 12.58 -3.34
C TYR A 92 -7.36 12.64 -3.43
N LEU A 93 -6.67 11.52 -3.17
CA LEU A 93 -5.21 11.42 -3.27
C LEU A 93 -4.68 11.76 -4.67
N GLU A 94 -5.40 11.34 -5.72
CA GLU A 94 -5.09 11.70 -7.10
C GLU A 94 -5.28 13.21 -7.34
N GLN A 95 -6.38 13.80 -6.85
CA GLN A 95 -6.70 15.22 -7.05
C GLN A 95 -5.68 16.16 -6.38
N ILE A 96 -5.17 15.80 -5.21
CA ILE A 96 -4.14 16.58 -4.51
C ILE A 96 -2.70 16.29 -4.98
N GLY A 97 -2.57 15.36 -5.94
CA GLY A 97 -1.31 15.00 -6.59
C GLY A 97 -0.38 14.14 -5.73
N ILE A 98 -0.89 13.46 -4.70
CA ILE A 98 -0.11 12.43 -3.98
C ILE A 98 0.04 11.19 -4.86
N LEU A 99 -1.01 10.80 -5.57
CA LEU A 99 -0.97 9.71 -6.54
C LEU A 99 -1.10 10.25 -7.96
N SER A 100 -0.29 9.70 -8.87
CA SER A 100 -0.54 9.80 -10.31
C SER A 100 -1.56 8.74 -10.76
N PRO A 101 -2.22 8.91 -11.92
CA PRO A 101 -3.15 7.90 -12.44
C PRO A 101 -2.54 6.49 -12.56
N PRO A 102 -1.28 6.32 -13.00
CA PRO A 102 -0.65 5.00 -12.98
C PRO A 102 -0.46 4.42 -11.56
N GLN A 103 -0.05 5.26 -10.58
CA GLN A 103 0.09 4.82 -9.19
C GLN A 103 -1.25 4.45 -8.55
N ARG A 104 -2.34 5.14 -8.94
CA ARG A 104 -3.71 4.76 -8.54
C ARG A 104 -4.03 3.32 -8.98
N GLU A 105 -3.66 2.91 -10.18
CA GLU A 105 -3.92 1.55 -10.65
C GLU A 105 -3.11 0.51 -9.87
N ILE A 106 -1.84 0.81 -9.52
CA ILE A 106 -1.07 -0.06 -8.61
C ILE A 106 -1.79 -0.19 -7.28
N LEU A 107 -2.19 0.94 -6.68
CA LEU A 107 -2.85 0.93 -5.38
C LEU A 107 -4.10 0.04 -5.40
N ILE A 108 -4.97 0.21 -6.40
CA ILE A 108 -6.19 -0.60 -6.54
C ILE A 108 -5.84 -2.07 -6.69
N ASP A 109 -4.92 -2.43 -7.58
CA ASP A 109 -4.49 -3.81 -7.79
C ASP A 109 -3.95 -4.44 -6.49
N ARG A 110 -3.13 -3.70 -5.74
CA ARG A 110 -2.58 -4.15 -4.45
C ARG A 110 -3.62 -4.28 -3.36
N LEU A 111 -4.60 -3.39 -3.29
CA LEU A 111 -5.73 -3.51 -2.37
C LEU A 111 -6.57 -4.77 -2.68
N LEU A 112 -6.80 -5.05 -3.96
CA LEU A 112 -7.49 -6.27 -4.38
C LEU A 112 -6.67 -7.54 -4.11
N ALA A 113 -5.34 -7.46 -4.10
CA ALA A 113 -4.47 -8.59 -3.77
C ALA A 113 -4.41 -8.91 -2.26
N LEU A 114 -4.87 -8.03 -1.37
CA LEU A 114 -4.88 -8.32 0.09
C LEU A 114 -5.86 -9.42 0.49
N GLU A 115 -6.84 -9.76 -0.36
CA GLU A 115 -7.91 -10.73 -0.08
C GLU A 115 -8.69 -10.50 1.25
N SER A 116 -8.55 -9.33 1.86
CA SER A 116 -9.25 -8.93 3.08
C SER A 116 -10.74 -8.67 2.81
N PRO A 117 -11.67 -9.19 3.63
CA PRO A 117 -13.10 -8.98 3.43
C PRO A 117 -13.51 -7.52 3.59
N ASP A 118 -12.82 -6.78 4.45
CA ASP A 118 -13.09 -5.38 4.75
C ASP A 118 -11.82 -4.57 4.46
N ILE A 119 -11.89 -3.73 3.42
CA ILE A 119 -10.92 -2.66 3.18
C ILE A 119 -11.56 -1.35 3.64
N ASP A 120 -10.86 -0.64 4.52
CA ASP A 120 -11.23 0.70 4.93
C ASP A 120 -10.16 1.73 4.53
N VAL A 121 -10.44 3.01 4.82
CA VAL A 121 -9.53 4.12 4.50
C VAL A 121 -8.20 4.01 5.25
N GLU A 122 -8.20 3.46 6.47
CA GLU A 122 -6.98 3.32 7.26
C GLU A 122 -6.03 2.30 6.63
N GLN A 123 -6.57 1.17 6.16
CA GLN A 123 -5.79 0.19 5.39
C GLN A 123 -5.25 0.79 4.09
N ILE A 124 -6.06 1.61 3.39
CA ILE A 124 -5.61 2.27 2.15
C ILE A 124 -4.42 3.19 2.42
N LYS A 125 -4.41 3.94 3.53
CA LYS A 125 -3.28 4.82 3.87
C LYS A 125 -1.96 4.07 3.96
N TRP A 126 -1.96 2.94 4.67
CA TRP A 126 -0.77 2.10 4.80
C TRP A 126 -0.30 1.55 3.45
N VAL A 127 -1.24 1.05 2.63
CA VAL A 127 -0.88 0.55 1.30
C VAL A 127 -0.35 1.66 0.40
N VAL A 128 -0.89 2.89 0.49
CA VAL A 128 -0.37 4.04 -0.24
C VAL A 128 1.08 4.34 0.18
N LEU A 129 1.38 4.35 1.48
CA LEU A 129 2.74 4.57 1.97
C LEU A 129 3.70 3.50 1.43
N MET A 130 3.31 2.22 1.46
CA MET A 130 4.11 1.13 0.89
C MET A 130 4.34 1.29 -0.62
N VAL A 131 3.30 1.66 -1.37
CA VAL A 131 3.38 1.90 -2.82
C VAL A 131 4.31 3.07 -3.14
N LEU A 132 4.26 4.14 -2.35
CA LEU A 132 5.13 5.31 -2.54
C LEU A 132 6.57 5.03 -2.12
N PHE A 133 6.78 4.40 -0.96
CA PHE A 133 8.11 4.06 -0.44
C PHE A 133 8.88 3.13 -1.38
N SER A 134 8.17 2.18 -1.99
CA SER A 134 8.77 1.22 -2.91
C SER A 134 9.20 1.86 -4.25
N GLN A 135 8.79 3.10 -4.57
CA GLN A 135 9.09 3.76 -5.84
C GLN A 135 10.18 4.86 -5.69
N PRO A 136 11.22 4.86 -6.54
CA PRO A 136 12.25 5.90 -6.48
C PRO A 136 11.70 7.28 -6.87
N GLY A 137 12.14 8.34 -6.18
CA GLY A 137 11.76 9.72 -6.50
C GLY A 137 10.37 10.15 -6.01
N GLN A 138 9.75 9.37 -5.11
CA GLN A 138 8.45 9.66 -4.52
C GLN A 138 8.52 10.26 -3.10
N GLU A 139 9.69 10.72 -2.66
CA GLU A 139 9.95 11.17 -1.29
C GLU A 139 9.02 12.33 -0.88
N LEU A 140 8.74 13.25 -1.81
CA LEU A 140 7.81 14.35 -1.56
C LEU A 140 6.34 13.87 -1.45
N ALA A 141 5.92 12.94 -2.29
CA ALA A 141 4.57 12.39 -2.24
C ALA A 141 4.38 11.58 -0.95
N TYR A 142 5.41 10.84 -0.56
CA TYR A 142 5.50 10.09 0.68
C TYR A 142 5.36 11.00 1.90
N ALA A 143 6.18 12.05 2.02
CA ALA A 143 6.08 13.02 3.12
C ALA A 143 4.71 13.71 3.20
N ARG A 144 4.10 14.07 2.05
CA ARG A 144 2.74 14.64 2.02
C ARG A 144 1.67 13.65 2.45
N MET A 145 1.87 12.36 2.17
CA MET A 145 0.97 11.31 2.63
C MET A 145 1.11 11.12 4.14
N GLU A 146 2.35 11.07 4.66
CA GLU A 146 2.60 11.02 6.10
C GLU A 146 1.92 12.17 6.83
N ASP A 147 2.14 13.42 6.39
CA ASP A 147 1.49 14.60 6.96
C ASP A 147 -0.05 14.43 7.01
N LEU A 148 -0.66 13.91 5.95
CA LEU A 148 -2.11 13.66 5.89
C LEU A 148 -2.55 12.58 6.89
N VAL A 149 -1.75 11.53 7.07
CA VAL A 149 -2.04 10.48 8.07
C VAL A 149 -1.94 11.06 9.49
N PHE A 150 -0.92 11.89 9.76
CA PHE A 150 -0.69 12.49 11.07
C PHE A 150 -1.68 13.61 11.42
N ASP A 151 -2.07 14.47 10.48
CA ASP A 151 -3.02 15.58 10.70
C ASP A 151 -4.45 15.07 11.04
N GLU A 152 -4.85 13.94 10.46
CA GLU A 152 -6.10 13.26 10.85
C GLU A 152 -6.03 12.64 12.26
N SER A 153 -4.84 12.25 12.73
CA SER A 153 -4.66 11.74 14.08
C SER A 153 -4.70 12.84 15.15
N ASP A 154 -4.26 14.06 14.81
CA ASP A 154 -4.28 15.22 15.72
C ASP A 154 -5.69 15.85 15.82
N THR A 155 -6.48 15.82 14.74
CA THR A 155 -7.88 16.30 14.75
C THR A 155 -8.83 15.41 15.54
N ALA A 156 -8.46 14.18 15.87
CA ALA A 156 -9.25 13.27 16.72
C ALA A 156 -9.12 13.57 18.24
N ILE A 157 -8.21 14.48 18.65
CA ILE A 157 -7.93 14.77 20.07
C ILE A 157 -8.65 16.04 20.57
N HIS A 158 -9.52 16.68 19.78
CA HIS A 158 -10.06 18.01 20.10
C HIS A 158 -11.54 18.10 20.48
#